data_AF-A0A7K0J3I5-F1
#
_entry.id   AF-A0A7K0J3I5-F1
#
_cell.length_a   1.000
_cell.length_b   1.000
_cell.length_c   1.000
_cell.angle_alpha   90.00
_cell.angle_beta   90.00
_cell.angle_gamma   90.00
#
_symmetry.space_group_name_H-M   'P 1'
#
loop_
_entity.id
_entity.type
_entity.pdbx_description
1 polymer ?
#
loop_
_entity_poly.entity_id
_entity_poly.type
_entity_poly.pdbx_seq_one_letter_code
_entity_poly.pdbx_strand_id
1 'polypeptide(L)'
;MAASPSVAVSTQASRHAVTATVTPRPTATATPSPSASASAMKHAAGTALAVLQALPVKGRAPKTSYSRAQFGQRWADTDRNGCGTRDDILNRDLARVTHKAGTHDCVVTSGVLRDPYTATTISFRKGNGTSEAVQIDHVVALSDAWQKGAQNTSAADRLRLANDPLNLFAVDGHANQAKSDSDAATWLPANKAFRCQYVARQVAVKRQYRLWVTQSEHDAIASTLAGCKNQMVPAAVAPTVTWTSRPASTTATAKSAAKPKARKAAPKKTATRKSEQQHTSKVQPRNDSGDLSHVHGGSFCSDTGAQGVSSKGTVLTCKTAKDGRLRWKK
;
A
#
# COMPACT_ATOMS: atom_id res chain seq x y z
N MET A 1 17.36 -78.93 43.28
CA MET A 1 16.86 -80.32 43.48
C MET A 1 15.39 -80.22 43.83
N ALA A 2 14.53 -81.12 43.31
CA ALA A 2 13.18 -81.47 43.79
C ALA A 2 12.12 -80.34 44.04
N ALA A 3 10.81 -80.59 44.03
CA ALA A 3 10.00 -81.54 43.27
C ALA A 3 8.51 -81.08 43.34
N SER A 4 7.69 -81.43 42.35
CA SER A 4 6.21 -81.41 42.41
C SER A 4 5.70 -82.70 43.11
N PRO A 5 4.38 -83.01 43.24
CA PRO A 5 3.17 -82.28 42.83
C PRO A 5 1.98 -82.32 43.84
N SER A 6 0.80 -81.83 43.42
CA SER A 6 -0.53 -82.42 43.68
C SER A 6 -1.49 -81.96 42.56
N VAL A 7 -2.00 -82.84 41.67
CA VAL A 7 -3.27 -83.60 41.79
C VAL A 7 -4.48 -82.63 41.91
N ALA A 8 -5.29 -82.32 40.88
CA ALA A 8 -6.17 -83.15 40.00
C ALA A 8 -7.44 -83.68 40.74
N VAL A 9 -8.64 -83.90 40.15
CA VAL A 9 -9.08 -84.18 38.76
C VAL A 9 -10.44 -83.48 38.42
N SER A 10 -10.70 -83.31 37.12
CA SER A 10 -11.95 -82.94 36.40
C SER A 10 -13.32 -83.41 36.92
N THR A 11 -14.39 -82.65 36.59
CA THR A 11 -15.65 -83.22 36.06
C THR A 11 -16.41 -82.22 35.16
N GLN A 12 -17.33 -82.70 34.30
CA GLN A 12 -17.94 -81.94 33.20
C GLN A 12 -19.31 -81.30 33.53
N ALA A 13 -19.68 -80.24 32.79
CA ALA A 13 -21.08 -79.91 32.49
C ALA A 13 -21.22 -79.15 31.15
N SER A 14 -21.80 -79.78 30.13
CA SER A 14 -22.02 -79.17 28.81
C SER A 14 -23.26 -78.26 28.79
N ARG A 15 -23.12 -77.02 28.31
CA ARG A 15 -24.27 -76.19 27.89
C ARG A 15 -24.03 -75.47 26.56
N HIS A 16 -24.88 -75.81 25.61
CA HIS A 16 -25.05 -75.32 24.25
C HIS A 16 -24.74 -73.83 24.04
N ALA A 17 -23.95 -73.52 23.01
CA ALA A 17 -23.79 -72.16 22.49
C ALA A 17 -25.03 -71.74 21.67
N VAL A 18 -25.53 -70.52 21.90
CA VAL A 18 -26.61 -69.92 21.12
C VAL A 18 -26.01 -68.84 20.21
N THR A 19 -25.90 -69.12 18.92
CA THR A 19 -25.30 -68.20 17.95
C THR A 19 -26.27 -67.05 17.63
N ALA A 20 -26.01 -65.86 18.16
CA ALA A 20 -26.79 -64.66 17.84
C ALA A 20 -26.35 -64.06 16.49
N THR A 21 -27.19 -64.22 15.46
CA THR A 21 -26.92 -63.68 14.11
C THR A 21 -27.04 -62.16 14.08
N VAL A 22 -25.91 -61.44 14.02
CA VAL A 22 -25.90 -59.97 13.90
C VAL A 22 -26.07 -59.56 12.44
N THR A 23 -27.26 -59.08 12.08
CA THR A 23 -27.54 -58.53 10.75
C THR A 23 -26.79 -57.22 10.54
N PRO A 24 -25.95 -57.07 9.49
CA PRO A 24 -25.26 -55.81 9.22
C PRO A 24 -26.25 -54.74 8.75
N ARG A 25 -26.27 -53.59 9.43
CA ARG A 25 -27.04 -52.41 9.01
C ARG A 25 -26.41 -51.83 7.74
N PRO A 26 -27.19 -51.52 6.69
CA PRO A 26 -26.63 -50.92 5.47
C PRO A 26 -26.03 -49.54 5.78
N THR A 27 -24.74 -49.38 5.47
CA THR A 27 -24.05 -48.09 5.57
C THR A 27 -24.60 -47.15 4.50
N ALA A 28 -25.35 -46.13 4.94
CA ALA A 28 -25.83 -45.09 4.03
C ALA A 28 -24.64 -44.26 3.51
N THR A 29 -24.26 -44.45 2.25
CA THR A 29 -23.27 -43.62 1.56
C THR A 29 -23.76 -42.17 1.55
N ALA A 30 -23.14 -41.31 2.36
CA ALA A 30 -23.51 -39.92 2.48
C ALA A 30 -23.08 -39.14 1.22
N THR A 31 -23.98 -39.03 0.24
CA THR A 31 -23.80 -38.16 -0.93
C THR A 31 -23.50 -36.73 -0.45
N PRO A 32 -22.36 -36.12 -0.84
CA PRO A 32 -21.99 -34.79 -0.36
C PRO A 32 -23.00 -33.76 -0.86
N SER A 33 -23.67 -33.08 0.07
CA SER A 33 -24.68 -32.06 -0.28
C SER A 33 -24.02 -30.92 -1.08
N PRO A 34 -24.53 -30.57 -2.28
CA PRO A 34 -23.90 -29.58 -3.14
C PRO A 34 -23.82 -28.19 -2.50
N SER A 35 -24.71 -27.90 -1.55
CA SER A 35 -24.71 -26.66 -0.77
C SER A 35 -23.45 -26.50 0.11
N ALA A 36 -22.93 -27.59 0.66
CA ALA A 36 -21.71 -27.57 1.46
C ALA A 36 -20.48 -27.26 0.60
N SER A 37 -20.32 -27.95 -0.54
CA SER A 37 -19.22 -27.71 -1.49
C SER A 37 -19.28 -26.31 -2.12
N ALA A 38 -20.47 -25.84 -2.51
CA ALA A 38 -20.66 -24.48 -3.02
C ALA A 38 -20.32 -23.42 -1.97
N SER A 39 -20.66 -23.66 -0.69
CA SER A 39 -20.29 -22.76 0.41
C SER A 39 -18.78 -22.79 0.67
N ALA A 40 -18.15 -23.96 0.72
CA ALA A 40 -16.71 -24.09 0.91
C ALA A 40 -15.91 -23.40 -0.20
N MET A 41 -16.31 -23.56 -1.47
CA MET A 41 -15.67 -22.87 -2.60
C MET A 41 -15.87 -21.36 -2.56
N LYS A 42 -17.05 -20.86 -2.14
CA LYS A 42 -17.26 -19.42 -1.89
C LYS A 42 -16.35 -18.86 -0.79
N HIS A 43 -16.16 -19.60 0.31
CA HIS A 43 -15.24 -19.20 1.37
C HIS A 43 -13.78 -19.19 0.89
N ALA A 44 -13.37 -20.21 0.13
CA ALA A 44 -12.03 -20.28 -0.47
C ALA A 44 -11.75 -19.07 -1.38
N ALA A 45 -12.71 -18.70 -2.24
CA ALA A 45 -12.62 -17.54 -3.13
C ALA A 45 -12.53 -16.19 -2.39
N GLY A 46 -12.99 -16.11 -1.14
CA GLY A 46 -12.85 -14.94 -0.27
C GLY A 46 -11.53 -14.86 0.51
N THR A 47 -10.66 -15.87 0.42
CA THR A 47 -9.35 -15.84 1.10
C THR A 47 -8.39 -14.85 0.44
N ALA A 48 -7.58 -14.18 1.25
CA ALA A 48 -6.53 -13.29 0.75
C ALA A 48 -5.52 -14.02 -0.14
N LEU A 49 -5.30 -15.33 0.07
CA LEU A 49 -4.43 -16.12 -0.79
C LEU A 49 -5.07 -16.37 -2.17
N ALA A 50 -6.34 -16.74 -2.24
CA ALA A 50 -7.03 -16.90 -3.52
C ALA A 50 -7.13 -15.58 -4.31
N VAL A 51 -7.40 -14.46 -3.61
CA VAL A 51 -7.45 -13.14 -4.26
C VAL A 51 -6.05 -12.69 -4.73
N LEU A 52 -4.98 -13.00 -3.98
CA LEU A 52 -3.59 -12.74 -4.37
C LEU A 52 -3.20 -13.46 -5.67
N GLN A 53 -3.48 -14.76 -5.77
CA GLN A 53 -3.20 -15.58 -6.96
C GLN A 53 -3.97 -15.08 -8.20
N ALA A 54 -5.05 -14.30 -7.99
CA ALA A 54 -5.84 -13.65 -9.03
C ALA A 54 -5.46 -12.17 -9.27
N LEU A 55 -4.36 -11.67 -8.70
CA LEU A 55 -3.76 -10.38 -9.06
C LEU A 55 -2.75 -10.57 -10.21
N PRO A 56 -2.66 -9.63 -11.16
CA PRO A 56 -1.57 -9.67 -12.14
C PRO A 56 -0.22 -9.52 -11.43
N VAL A 57 0.79 -10.28 -11.88
CA VAL A 57 2.19 -10.12 -11.45
C VAL A 57 2.97 -9.44 -12.58
N LYS A 58 3.63 -8.31 -12.29
CA LYS A 58 4.42 -7.52 -13.27
C LYS A 58 5.56 -6.76 -12.57
N GLY A 59 6.56 -6.32 -13.34
CA GLY A 59 7.58 -5.40 -12.84
C GLY A 59 7.00 -4.05 -12.39
N ARG A 60 7.79 -3.27 -11.64
CA ARG A 60 7.45 -1.86 -11.32
C ARG A 60 7.49 -1.04 -12.61
N ALA A 61 6.43 -0.30 -12.91
CA ALA A 61 6.47 0.75 -13.93
C ALA A 61 7.24 1.98 -13.39
N PRO A 62 7.74 2.88 -14.26
CA PRO A 62 8.46 4.07 -13.84
C PRO A 62 7.70 4.95 -12.84
N LYS A 63 8.44 5.52 -11.88
CA LYS A 63 8.00 6.58 -10.95
C LYS A 63 8.04 7.98 -11.60
N THR A 64 8.45 8.08 -12.87
CA THR A 64 8.50 9.33 -13.64
C THR A 64 7.16 10.05 -13.62
N SER A 65 7.22 11.37 -13.46
CA SER A 65 6.05 12.26 -13.36
C SER A 65 5.07 11.94 -12.22
N TYR A 66 5.43 11.12 -11.23
CA TYR A 66 4.63 10.95 -10.02
C TYR A 66 4.62 12.22 -9.17
N SER A 67 3.43 12.67 -8.78
CA SER A 67 3.20 13.67 -7.72
C SER A 67 1.98 13.28 -6.91
N ARG A 68 2.03 13.47 -5.58
CA ARG A 68 0.88 13.15 -4.71
C ARG A 68 -0.38 13.93 -5.09
N ALA A 69 -0.24 15.10 -5.71
CA ALA A 69 -1.35 15.91 -6.23
C ALA A 69 -2.17 15.20 -7.33
N GLN A 70 -1.61 14.19 -8.02
CA GLN A 70 -2.34 13.38 -9.00
C GLN A 70 -3.44 12.50 -8.38
N PHE A 71 -3.42 12.36 -7.04
CA PHE A 71 -4.43 11.70 -6.23
C PHE A 71 -5.44 12.71 -5.65
N GLY A 72 -5.45 13.96 -6.14
CA GLY A 72 -6.43 14.99 -5.81
C GLY A 72 -6.27 15.56 -4.40
N GLN A 73 -7.38 16.05 -3.84
CA GLN A 73 -7.40 16.61 -2.49
C GLN A 73 -7.10 15.52 -1.45
N ARG A 74 -6.14 15.83 -0.57
CA ARG A 74 -5.76 14.97 0.55
C ARG A 74 -6.76 15.15 1.70
N TRP A 75 -7.33 14.05 2.19
CA TRP A 75 -8.39 14.03 3.20
C TRP A 75 -9.67 14.72 2.71
N ALA A 76 -10.07 14.39 1.48
CA ALA A 76 -11.31 14.87 0.89
C ALA A 76 -12.52 14.16 1.53
N ASP A 77 -13.61 14.88 1.79
CA ASP A 77 -14.89 14.27 2.11
C ASP A 77 -15.41 13.52 0.86
N THR A 78 -15.25 12.18 0.83
CA THR A 78 -15.57 11.35 -0.35
C THR A 78 -16.88 10.57 -0.23
N ASP A 79 -17.38 10.36 1.00
CA ASP A 79 -18.69 9.78 1.31
C ASP A 79 -19.76 10.86 1.57
N ARG A 80 -19.36 12.14 1.71
CA ARG A 80 -20.20 13.32 1.95
C ARG A 80 -20.85 13.33 3.33
N ASN A 81 -20.10 12.88 4.33
CA ASN A 81 -20.57 12.83 5.71
C ASN A 81 -20.37 14.18 6.47
N GLY A 82 -19.63 15.13 5.90
CA GLY A 82 -19.30 16.44 6.48
C GLY A 82 -17.91 16.50 7.14
N CYS A 83 -17.26 15.36 7.31
CA CYS A 83 -15.91 15.20 7.84
C CYS A 83 -14.90 14.96 6.69
N GLY A 84 -13.62 15.24 6.95
CA GLY A 84 -12.55 14.95 5.98
C GLY A 84 -11.75 13.72 6.41
N THR A 85 -11.48 12.79 5.48
CA THR A 85 -11.04 11.40 5.74
C THR A 85 -10.04 11.18 6.87
N ARG A 86 -9.08 12.10 7.10
CA ARG A 86 -8.15 11.95 8.24
C ARG A 86 -8.91 11.82 9.55
N ASP A 87 -9.88 12.70 9.79
CA ASP A 87 -10.63 12.72 11.02
C ASP A 87 -11.63 11.54 11.10
N ASP A 88 -12.16 11.04 9.97
CA ASP A 88 -12.92 9.77 9.91
C ASP A 88 -12.08 8.55 10.34
N ILE A 89 -10.84 8.47 9.86
CA ILE A 89 -9.92 7.37 10.24
C ILE A 89 -9.46 7.51 11.69
N LEU A 90 -9.30 8.73 12.21
CA LEU A 90 -9.06 8.96 13.64
C LEU A 90 -10.29 8.56 14.48
N ASN A 91 -11.51 8.86 14.04
CA ASN A 91 -12.76 8.42 14.67
C ASN A 91 -12.89 6.88 14.70
N ARG A 92 -12.47 6.21 13.62
CA ARG A 92 -12.53 4.75 13.49
C ARG A 92 -11.46 4.01 14.31
N ASP A 93 -10.23 4.53 14.35
CA ASP A 93 -9.06 3.79 14.85
C ASP A 93 -8.62 4.18 16.28
N LEU A 94 -9.06 5.34 16.80
CA LEU A 94 -8.75 5.76 18.18
C LEU A 94 -9.82 5.30 19.17
N ALA A 95 -9.38 4.79 20.32
CA ALA A 95 -10.25 4.65 21.50
C ALA A 95 -10.33 5.97 22.28
N ARG A 96 -11.39 6.16 23.09
CA ARG A 96 -11.56 7.33 23.98
C ARG A 96 -11.43 8.67 23.25
N VAL A 97 -12.06 8.76 22.07
CA VAL A 97 -12.02 9.95 21.21
C VAL A 97 -12.61 11.17 21.93
N THR A 98 -12.10 12.36 21.63
CA THR A 98 -12.66 13.64 22.07
C THR A 98 -12.70 14.61 20.91
N HIS A 99 -13.83 15.27 20.69
CA HIS A 99 -14.09 16.09 19.51
C HIS A 99 -14.04 17.59 19.82
N LYS A 100 -13.85 18.40 18.77
CA LYS A 100 -14.01 19.85 18.88
C LYS A 100 -15.52 20.17 18.96
N ALA A 101 -15.94 20.86 20.01
CA ALA A 101 -17.31 21.36 20.14
C ALA A 101 -17.74 22.16 18.90
N GLY A 102 -19.00 22.01 18.50
CA GLY A 102 -19.57 22.65 17.31
C GLY A 102 -19.10 22.06 15.97
N THR A 103 -18.58 20.82 15.94
CA THR A 103 -18.15 20.14 14.70
C THR A 103 -18.87 18.82 14.39
N HIS A 104 -20.01 18.56 15.06
CA HIS A 104 -20.83 17.35 14.86
C HIS A 104 -20.00 16.05 14.87
N ASP A 105 -19.10 15.95 15.85
CA ASP A 105 -18.17 14.84 16.07
C ASP A 105 -17.24 14.48 14.88
N CYS A 106 -17.10 15.39 13.91
CA CYS A 106 -16.06 15.29 12.88
C CYS A 106 -14.66 15.55 13.46
N VAL A 107 -14.40 16.73 14.02
CA VAL A 107 -13.00 17.16 14.24
C VAL A 107 -12.44 16.56 15.52
N VAL A 108 -11.74 15.43 15.40
CA VAL A 108 -11.06 14.76 16.52
C VAL A 108 -9.97 15.69 17.09
N THR A 109 -9.88 15.80 18.40
CA THR A 109 -8.90 16.61 19.14
C THR A 109 -7.97 15.79 20.04
N SER A 110 -8.43 14.65 20.55
CA SER A 110 -7.60 13.66 21.24
C SER A 110 -8.20 12.25 21.17
N GLY A 111 -7.39 11.25 21.54
CA GLY A 111 -7.79 9.85 21.67
C GLY A 111 -6.60 8.97 22.02
N VAL A 112 -6.78 7.65 22.02
CA VAL A 112 -5.75 6.66 22.33
C VAL A 112 -5.66 5.66 21.19
N LEU A 113 -4.55 5.70 20.44
CA LEU A 113 -4.24 4.72 19.41
C LEU A 113 -3.68 3.46 20.08
N ARG A 114 -4.19 2.28 19.70
CA ARG A 114 -3.51 1.01 19.89
C ARG A 114 -2.85 0.66 18.56
N ASP A 115 -1.59 1.02 18.39
CA ASP A 115 -0.99 1.11 17.06
C ASP A 115 -0.84 -0.29 16.42
N PRO A 116 -1.48 -0.55 15.26
CA PRO A 116 -1.38 -1.85 14.62
C PRO A 116 0.03 -2.15 14.12
N TYR A 117 0.89 -1.15 13.87
CA TYR A 117 2.21 -1.37 13.25
C TYR A 117 3.31 -1.78 14.24
N THR A 118 3.26 -1.28 15.48
CA THR A 118 4.26 -1.50 16.54
C THR A 118 3.71 -2.26 17.75
N ALA A 119 2.39 -2.40 17.88
CA ALA A 119 1.68 -2.87 19.08
C ALA A 119 1.83 -1.97 20.33
N THR A 120 2.37 -0.75 20.17
CA THR A 120 2.43 0.23 21.26
C THR A 120 1.06 0.90 21.47
N THR A 121 0.92 1.67 22.56
CA THR A 121 -0.26 2.52 22.80
C THR A 121 0.20 3.98 22.83
N ILE A 122 -0.42 4.82 21.99
CA ILE A 122 -0.02 6.21 21.76
C ILE A 122 -1.18 7.14 22.10
N SER A 123 -0.97 8.06 23.04
CA SER A 123 -1.93 9.13 23.34
C SER A 123 -1.91 10.19 22.24
N PHE A 124 -2.96 10.22 21.41
CA PHE A 124 -3.11 11.23 20.38
C PHE A 124 -3.65 12.54 20.97
N ARG A 125 -3.07 13.65 20.55
CA ARG A 125 -3.63 15.00 20.69
C ARG A 125 -3.36 15.79 19.42
N LYS A 126 -4.35 16.58 18.98
CA LYS A 126 -4.20 17.49 17.83
C LYS A 126 -3.42 18.72 18.28
N GLY A 127 -2.39 19.08 17.53
CA GLY A 127 -1.35 20.01 17.96
C GLY A 127 0.07 19.46 17.75
N ASN A 128 1.07 20.26 18.15
CA ASN A 128 2.48 20.00 17.84
C ASN A 128 3.01 18.69 18.50
N GLY A 129 3.97 18.02 17.84
CA GLY A 129 4.56 16.74 18.25
C GLY A 129 3.61 15.54 18.14
N THR A 130 2.50 15.54 18.88
CA THR A 130 1.57 14.40 18.94
C THR A 130 0.77 14.18 17.65
N SER A 131 0.59 15.21 16.81
CA SER A 131 0.02 15.03 15.45
C SER A 131 0.98 14.40 14.44
N GLU A 132 2.28 14.38 14.73
CA GLU A 132 3.30 13.73 13.91
C GLU A 132 3.55 12.28 14.37
N ALA A 133 3.34 12.01 15.65
CA ALA A 133 3.36 10.67 16.24
C ALA A 133 2.18 9.78 15.80
N VAL A 134 1.02 10.35 15.44
CA VAL A 134 -0.11 9.60 14.83
C VAL A 134 -0.41 10.09 13.42
N GLN A 135 0.01 9.29 12.45
CA GLN A 135 -0.16 9.57 11.02
C GLN A 135 -1.28 8.70 10.46
N ILE A 136 -1.89 9.14 9.35
CA ILE A 136 -2.73 8.25 8.55
C ILE A 136 -1.87 7.72 7.41
N ASP A 137 -1.62 6.41 7.40
CA ASP A 137 -0.86 5.73 6.36
C ASP A 137 -1.77 5.27 5.21
N HIS A 138 -1.21 5.26 4.01
CA HIS A 138 -1.73 4.57 2.83
C HIS A 138 -1.14 3.15 2.80
N VAL A 139 -1.93 2.16 3.25
CA VAL A 139 -1.54 0.75 3.43
C VAL A 139 -0.87 0.18 2.18
N VAL A 140 -1.42 0.46 0.99
CA VAL A 140 -0.69 0.48 -0.27
C VAL A 140 -0.28 1.94 -0.55
N ALA A 141 1.02 2.24 -0.43
CA ALA A 141 1.53 3.59 -0.55
C ALA A 141 1.25 4.18 -1.95
N LEU A 142 0.88 5.46 -2.03
CA LEU A 142 0.43 6.08 -3.30
C LEU A 142 1.50 6.06 -4.42
N SER A 143 2.78 6.13 -4.04
CA SER A 143 3.91 5.98 -4.97
C SER A 143 4.10 4.54 -5.45
N ASP A 144 3.84 3.54 -4.60
CA ASP A 144 3.81 2.12 -5.01
C ASP A 144 2.64 1.85 -5.95
N ALA A 145 1.45 2.34 -5.59
CA ALA A 145 0.26 2.25 -6.42
C ALA A 145 0.43 2.93 -7.79
N TRP A 146 1.12 4.08 -7.87
CA TRP A 146 1.46 4.73 -9.15
C TRP A 146 2.30 3.80 -10.05
N GLN A 147 3.37 3.25 -9.50
CA GLN A 147 4.26 2.29 -10.17
C GLN A 147 3.59 0.94 -10.48
N LYS A 148 2.47 0.63 -9.84
CA LYS A 148 1.73 -0.64 -9.97
C LYS A 148 0.30 -0.51 -10.51
N GLY A 149 0.00 0.60 -11.19
CA GLY A 149 -1.18 0.72 -12.07
C GLY A 149 -1.96 2.04 -11.99
N ALA A 150 -1.91 2.75 -10.85
CA ALA A 150 -2.73 3.96 -10.63
C ALA A 150 -2.42 5.11 -11.60
N GLN A 151 -1.25 5.10 -12.26
CA GLN A 151 -0.93 6.05 -13.33
C GLN A 151 -1.84 5.94 -14.57
N ASN A 152 -2.45 4.77 -14.78
CA ASN A 152 -3.33 4.48 -15.93
C ASN A 152 -4.83 4.66 -15.64
N THR A 153 -5.21 4.95 -14.39
CA THR A 153 -6.61 5.14 -13.96
C THR A 153 -7.07 6.60 -14.13
N SER A 154 -8.35 6.90 -13.90
CA SER A 154 -8.85 8.27 -13.86
C SER A 154 -8.34 9.03 -12.63
N ALA A 155 -8.45 10.37 -12.65
CA ALA A 155 -8.13 11.20 -11.48
C ALA A 155 -9.10 10.94 -10.32
N ALA A 156 -10.38 10.67 -10.60
CA ALA A 156 -11.37 10.31 -9.59
C ALA A 156 -11.05 8.93 -8.96
N ASP A 157 -10.49 7.99 -9.72
CA ASP A 157 -10.09 6.68 -9.21
C ASP A 157 -8.94 6.79 -8.21
N ARG A 158 -7.96 7.65 -8.52
CA ARG A 158 -6.84 7.98 -7.61
C ARG A 158 -7.32 8.75 -6.38
N LEU A 159 -8.27 9.68 -6.53
CA LEU A 159 -8.90 10.37 -5.40
C LEU A 159 -9.58 9.39 -4.45
N ARG A 160 -10.33 8.41 -4.98
CA ARG A 160 -10.90 7.33 -4.16
C ARG A 160 -9.79 6.50 -3.49
N LEU A 161 -8.79 6.01 -4.23
CA LEU A 161 -7.68 5.22 -3.66
C LEU A 161 -6.90 5.94 -2.54
N ALA A 162 -6.84 7.27 -2.56
CA ALA A 162 -6.17 8.07 -1.54
C ALA A 162 -7.05 8.44 -0.33
N ASN A 163 -8.37 8.21 -0.39
CA ASN A 163 -9.31 8.55 0.69
C ASN A 163 -10.18 7.34 1.13
N ASP A 164 -10.06 6.17 0.49
CA ASP A 164 -10.79 4.94 0.85
C ASP A 164 -10.32 4.37 2.20
N PRO A 165 -11.21 4.21 3.21
CA PRO A 165 -10.88 3.61 4.49
C PRO A 165 -10.28 2.19 4.42
N LEU A 166 -10.50 1.43 3.34
CA LEU A 166 -9.82 0.15 3.09
C LEU A 166 -8.31 0.33 2.90
N ASN A 167 -7.86 1.44 2.32
CA ASN A 167 -6.43 1.74 2.12
C ASN A 167 -5.81 2.54 3.27
N LEU A 168 -6.53 2.79 4.37
CA LEU A 168 -6.11 3.73 5.42
C LEU A 168 -6.12 3.11 6.82
N PHE A 169 -5.15 3.53 7.65
CA PHE A 169 -5.10 3.33 9.10
C PHE A 169 -4.44 4.52 9.80
N ALA A 170 -4.89 4.84 11.02
CA ALA A 170 -4.10 5.61 11.97
C ALA A 170 -2.99 4.71 12.55
N VAL A 171 -1.74 5.18 12.49
CA VAL A 171 -0.55 4.40 12.84
C VAL A 171 0.54 5.27 13.49
N ASP A 172 1.51 4.61 14.13
CA ASP A 172 2.73 5.26 14.60
C ASP A 172 3.48 5.99 13.46
N GLY A 173 3.87 7.23 13.74
CA GLY A 173 4.51 8.11 12.78
C GLY A 173 5.91 7.68 12.37
N HIS A 174 6.68 7.04 13.25
CA HIS A 174 8.03 6.57 12.92
C HIS A 174 7.98 5.26 12.11
N ALA A 175 7.06 4.35 12.43
CA ALA A 175 6.77 3.15 11.66
C ALA A 175 6.32 3.51 10.23
N ASN A 176 5.44 4.52 10.09
CA ASN A 176 5.03 5.04 8.78
C ASN A 176 6.19 5.64 7.98
N GLN A 177 7.05 6.43 8.61
CA GLN A 177 8.26 6.98 7.98
C GLN A 177 9.25 5.88 7.57
N ALA A 178 9.38 4.82 8.37
CA ALA A 178 10.21 3.66 8.05
C ALA A 178 9.63 2.80 6.91
N LYS A 179 8.30 2.77 6.75
CA LYS A 179 7.61 2.15 5.60
C LYS A 179 7.84 2.97 4.32
N SER A 180 7.68 4.28 4.36
CA SER A 180 7.78 5.16 3.17
C SER A 180 6.90 4.64 2.02
N ASP A 181 7.42 4.51 0.79
CA ASP A 181 6.76 3.87 -0.36
C ASP A 181 7.17 2.42 -0.62
N SER A 182 7.62 1.71 0.42
CA SER A 182 7.85 0.26 0.40
C SER A 182 6.57 -0.54 0.14
N ASP A 183 6.73 -1.72 -0.46
CA ASP A 183 5.71 -2.75 -0.54
C ASP A 183 5.94 -3.87 0.50
N ALA A 184 5.08 -4.90 0.49
CA ALA A 184 5.16 -6.03 1.40
C ALA A 184 6.46 -6.87 1.32
N ALA A 185 7.27 -6.75 0.25
CA ALA A 185 8.57 -7.42 0.16
C ALA A 185 9.68 -6.62 0.87
N THR A 186 9.59 -5.29 0.84
CA THR A 186 10.57 -4.41 1.47
C THR A 186 10.23 -4.07 2.93
N TRP A 187 8.94 -4.00 3.29
CA TRP A 187 8.51 -3.62 4.64
C TRP A 187 7.25 -4.36 5.11
N LEU A 188 7.30 -4.86 6.35
CA LEU A 188 6.16 -5.41 7.08
C LEU A 188 6.15 -4.85 8.52
N PRO A 189 4.96 -4.65 9.14
CA PRO A 189 4.82 -4.21 10.53
C PRO A 189 5.74 -4.95 11.51
N ALA A 190 6.27 -4.23 12.50
CA ALA A 190 7.04 -4.83 13.59
C ALA A 190 6.14 -5.75 14.44
N ASN A 191 4.88 -5.35 14.64
CA ASN A 191 3.82 -6.17 15.19
C ASN A 191 3.52 -7.39 14.29
N LYS A 192 4.09 -8.55 14.63
CA LYS A 192 3.90 -9.80 13.88
C LYS A 192 2.43 -10.25 13.83
N ALA A 193 1.65 -10.02 14.89
CA ALA A 193 0.25 -10.45 14.96
C ALA A 193 -0.64 -9.74 13.94
N PHE A 194 -0.31 -8.49 13.58
CA PHE A 194 -1.06 -7.70 12.60
C PHE A 194 -0.74 -8.04 11.13
N ARG A 195 0.36 -8.77 10.86
CA ARG A 195 0.86 -8.99 9.48
C ARG A 195 -0.16 -9.67 8.57
N CYS A 196 -0.93 -10.63 9.07
CA CYS A 196 -2.02 -11.29 8.32
C CYS A 196 -3.05 -10.27 7.81
N GLN A 197 -3.50 -9.36 8.68
CA GLN A 197 -4.50 -8.35 8.37
C GLN A 197 -3.92 -7.26 7.43
N TYR A 198 -2.67 -6.86 7.66
CA TYR A 198 -1.94 -5.90 6.81
C TYR A 198 -1.84 -6.39 5.36
N VAL A 199 -1.34 -7.60 5.12
CA VAL A 199 -1.17 -8.11 3.75
C VAL A 199 -2.50 -8.46 3.08
N ALA A 200 -3.47 -8.98 3.83
CA ALA A 200 -4.82 -9.24 3.31
C ALA A 200 -5.54 -7.94 2.88
N ARG A 201 -5.31 -6.84 3.60
CA ARG A 201 -5.81 -5.52 3.22
C ARG A 201 -5.07 -4.95 2.00
N GLN A 202 -3.76 -5.12 1.88
CA GLN A 202 -3.03 -4.76 0.65
C GLN A 202 -3.58 -5.53 -0.57
N VAL A 203 -3.84 -6.83 -0.45
CA VAL A 203 -4.45 -7.64 -1.52
C VAL A 203 -5.85 -7.11 -1.88
N ALA A 204 -6.67 -6.77 -0.89
CA ALA A 204 -8.00 -6.19 -1.11
C ALA A 204 -7.94 -4.85 -1.87
N VAL A 205 -7.07 -3.92 -1.44
CA VAL A 205 -6.84 -2.64 -2.14
C VAL A 205 -6.36 -2.87 -3.57
N LYS A 206 -5.36 -3.75 -3.77
CA LYS A 206 -4.81 -4.01 -5.11
C LYS A 206 -5.85 -4.65 -6.03
N ARG A 207 -6.71 -5.55 -5.50
CA ARG A 207 -7.85 -6.12 -6.23
C ARG A 207 -8.88 -5.06 -6.61
N GLN A 208 -9.33 -4.24 -5.65
CA GLN A 208 -10.36 -3.22 -5.85
C GLN A 208 -9.93 -2.15 -6.87
N TYR A 209 -8.68 -1.68 -6.78
CA TYR A 209 -8.14 -0.63 -7.63
C TYR A 209 -7.38 -1.15 -8.87
N ARG A 210 -7.51 -2.45 -9.18
CA ARG A 210 -6.93 -3.12 -10.36
C ARG A 210 -5.41 -2.93 -10.49
N LEU A 211 -4.73 -2.82 -9.35
CA LEU A 211 -3.27 -2.72 -9.25
C LEU A 211 -2.63 -4.11 -9.36
N TRP A 212 -1.36 -4.15 -9.75
CA TRP A 212 -0.57 -5.39 -9.76
C TRP A 212 0.37 -5.50 -8.56
N VAL A 213 1.00 -6.66 -8.44
CA VAL A 213 2.11 -6.95 -7.52
C VAL A 213 3.39 -7.24 -8.31
N THR A 214 4.56 -7.05 -7.70
CA THR A 214 5.80 -7.69 -8.22
C THR A 214 5.86 -9.14 -7.77
N GLN A 215 6.71 -9.95 -8.41
CA GLN A 215 6.94 -11.33 -7.96
C GLN A 215 7.42 -11.36 -6.50
N SER A 216 8.39 -10.49 -6.14
CA SER A 216 8.88 -10.35 -4.76
C SER A 216 7.78 -10.00 -3.75
N GLU A 217 6.84 -9.12 -4.12
CA GLU A 217 5.71 -8.72 -3.28
C GLU A 217 4.68 -9.86 -3.17
N HIS A 218 4.37 -10.51 -4.28
CA HIS A 218 3.49 -11.68 -4.32
C HIS A 218 3.98 -12.75 -3.35
N ASP A 219 5.27 -13.10 -3.43
CA ASP A 219 5.84 -14.20 -2.66
C ASP A 219 6.02 -13.84 -1.18
N ALA A 220 6.32 -12.58 -0.86
CA ALA A 220 6.32 -12.08 0.53
C ALA A 220 4.92 -12.08 1.15
N ILE A 221 3.88 -11.72 0.39
CA ILE A 221 2.48 -11.81 0.85
C ILE A 221 2.06 -13.27 1.01
N ALA A 222 2.35 -14.15 0.03
CA ALA A 222 2.02 -15.57 0.09
C ALA A 222 2.70 -16.27 1.29
N SER A 223 3.99 -16.01 1.50
CA SER A 223 4.75 -16.50 2.66
C SER A 223 4.17 -16.00 4.00
N THR A 224 3.77 -14.72 4.06
CA THR A 224 3.07 -14.17 5.23
C THR A 224 1.72 -14.88 5.46
N LEU A 225 0.94 -15.09 4.40
CA LEU A 225 -0.39 -15.71 4.47
C LEU A 225 -0.35 -17.21 4.80
N ALA A 226 0.73 -17.92 4.48
CA ALA A 226 0.91 -19.33 4.84
C ALA A 226 0.91 -19.57 6.37
N GLY A 227 1.30 -18.56 7.17
CA GLY A 227 1.19 -18.58 8.63
C GLY A 227 -0.18 -18.16 9.19
N CYS A 228 -1.14 -17.81 8.34
CA CYS A 228 -2.42 -17.23 8.75
C CYS A 228 -3.58 -18.23 8.64
N LYS A 229 -4.49 -18.24 9.63
CA LYS A 229 -5.67 -19.13 9.66
C LYS A 229 -6.72 -18.74 8.60
N ASN A 230 -6.54 -19.19 7.35
CA ASN A 230 -7.43 -18.92 6.21
C ASN A 230 -7.89 -17.45 6.10
N GLN A 231 -6.95 -16.52 6.28
CA GLN A 231 -7.21 -15.09 6.37
C GLN A 231 -8.02 -14.61 5.15
N MET A 232 -9.24 -14.12 5.41
CA MET A 232 -10.09 -13.48 4.39
C MET A 232 -9.56 -12.08 4.04
N VAL A 233 -9.85 -11.61 2.84
CA VAL A 233 -9.77 -10.16 2.59
C VAL A 233 -10.81 -9.42 3.44
N PRO A 234 -10.56 -8.19 3.90
CA PRO A 234 -11.61 -7.34 4.44
C PRO A 234 -12.75 -7.18 3.42
N ALA A 235 -14.00 -7.25 3.87
CA ALA A 235 -15.14 -6.94 3.02
C ALA A 235 -15.06 -5.49 2.52
N ALA A 236 -15.43 -5.25 1.26
CA ALA A 236 -15.55 -3.91 0.73
C ALA A 236 -16.72 -3.20 1.42
N VAL A 237 -16.42 -2.12 2.16
CA VAL A 237 -17.42 -1.31 2.88
C VAL A 237 -18.06 -0.27 1.95
N ALA A 238 -17.40 0.04 0.82
CA ALA A 238 -17.92 0.89 -0.25
C ALA A 238 -18.64 0.05 -1.33
N PRO A 239 -19.66 0.60 -2.02
CA PRO A 239 -20.42 -0.13 -3.04
C PRO A 239 -19.56 -0.55 -4.24
N THR A 240 -19.92 -1.67 -4.86
CA THR A 240 -19.22 -2.27 -6.00
C THR A 240 -19.16 -1.33 -7.21
N VAL A 241 -18.03 -0.61 -7.36
CA VAL A 241 -17.82 0.33 -8.47
C VAL A 241 -17.73 -0.41 -9.81
N THR A 242 -18.62 -0.07 -10.74
CA THR A 242 -18.52 -0.44 -12.15
C THR A 242 -17.46 0.40 -12.85
N TRP A 243 -16.23 -0.12 -12.90
CA TRP A 243 -15.06 0.60 -13.44
C TRP A 243 -15.11 0.78 -14.97
N THR A 244 -15.52 1.95 -15.44
CA THR A 244 -15.23 2.42 -16.81
C THR A 244 -13.73 2.63 -16.99
N SER A 245 -13.05 1.62 -17.54
CA SER A 245 -11.66 1.75 -17.97
C SER A 245 -11.55 2.82 -19.04
N ARG A 246 -10.60 3.77 -18.89
CA ARG A 246 -10.23 4.70 -19.96
C ARG A 246 -9.92 3.89 -21.23
N PRO A 247 -10.54 4.19 -22.39
CA PRO A 247 -10.23 3.48 -23.61
C PRO A 247 -8.74 3.63 -23.94
N ALA A 248 -8.14 2.58 -24.51
CA ALA A 248 -6.76 2.67 -24.98
C ALA A 248 -6.67 3.75 -26.07
N SER A 249 -5.76 4.71 -25.90
CA SER A 249 -5.46 5.68 -26.94
C SER A 249 -4.93 4.93 -28.16
N THR A 250 -5.72 4.90 -29.23
CA THR A 250 -5.35 4.22 -30.48
C THR A 250 -4.07 4.82 -31.04
N THR A 251 -3.15 3.95 -31.44
CA THR A 251 -1.83 4.34 -31.97
C THR A 251 -2.00 5.26 -33.18
N ALA A 252 -1.47 6.49 -33.09
CA ALA A 252 -1.35 7.37 -34.25
C ALA A 252 -0.29 6.80 -35.20
N THR A 253 -0.72 6.02 -36.19
CA THR A 253 0.17 5.32 -37.12
C THR A 253 0.99 6.30 -37.95
N ALA A 254 2.31 6.28 -37.76
CA ALA A 254 3.23 7.01 -38.63
C ALA A 254 3.18 6.47 -40.06
N LYS A 255 3.01 7.34 -41.05
CA LYS A 255 3.10 7.03 -42.48
C LYS A 255 4.21 7.89 -43.09
N SER A 256 5.09 7.29 -43.90
CA SER A 256 6.34 7.89 -44.37
C SER A 256 6.53 7.72 -45.89
N ALA A 257 7.58 8.34 -46.42
CA ALA A 257 7.96 8.50 -47.84
C ALA A 257 7.08 9.49 -48.66
N ALA A 258 7.61 10.28 -49.61
CA ALA A 258 8.96 10.33 -50.18
C ALA A 258 9.48 11.78 -50.51
N LYS A 259 10.64 11.86 -51.17
CA LYS A 259 11.58 12.98 -51.42
C LYS A 259 12.09 12.86 -52.90
N PRO A 260 12.86 13.77 -53.59
CA PRO A 260 13.42 15.13 -53.32
C PRO A 260 13.16 16.21 -54.42
N LYS A 261 13.69 17.44 -54.24
CA LYS A 261 14.58 18.13 -55.23
C LYS A 261 15.36 19.32 -54.61
N ALA A 262 16.34 19.89 -55.34
CA ALA A 262 17.25 20.98 -54.93
C ALA A 262 16.93 22.30 -55.71
N ARG A 263 17.63 23.46 -55.65
CA ARG A 263 19.05 23.80 -55.37
C ARG A 263 19.27 25.35 -55.30
N LYS A 264 20.34 25.86 -54.65
CA LYS A 264 20.94 27.25 -54.76
C LYS A 264 20.06 28.43 -54.25
N ALA A 265 20.56 29.64 -53.92
CA ALA A 265 21.90 30.16 -53.54
C ALA A 265 21.77 31.54 -52.83
N ALA A 266 22.86 32.09 -52.24
CA ALA A 266 22.88 33.38 -51.50
C ALA A 266 23.43 34.57 -52.34
N PRO A 267 23.35 35.83 -51.84
CA PRO A 267 24.59 36.52 -51.41
C PRO A 267 24.47 37.49 -50.18
N LYS A 268 25.62 38.13 -49.86
CA LYS A 268 25.87 39.19 -48.82
C LYS A 268 25.25 40.56 -49.25
N LYS A 269 25.27 41.72 -48.55
CA LYS A 269 26.08 42.41 -47.49
C LYS A 269 25.22 43.65 -46.99
N THR A 270 25.48 44.59 -46.05
CA THR A 270 26.63 45.02 -45.20
C THR A 270 26.25 45.57 -43.79
N ALA A 271 25.96 46.88 -43.64
CA ALA A 271 25.79 47.71 -42.42
C ALA A 271 25.02 49.03 -42.80
N THR A 272 24.76 50.07 -42.01
CA THR A 272 25.47 50.69 -40.85
C THR A 272 24.59 51.75 -40.14
N ARG A 273 24.81 52.00 -38.82
CA ARG A 273 24.75 53.29 -38.03
C ARG A 273 23.56 54.29 -38.24
N LYS A 274 23.18 55.18 -37.30
CA LYS A 274 23.84 55.73 -36.09
C LYS A 274 22.80 56.37 -35.12
N SER A 275 23.08 56.34 -33.81
CA SER A 275 22.90 57.41 -32.77
C SER A 275 21.62 58.30 -32.64
N GLU A 276 21.16 58.74 -31.46
CA GLU A 276 21.55 58.50 -30.03
C GLU A 276 20.71 59.37 -29.04
N GLN A 277 20.75 59.04 -27.73
CA GLN A 277 20.45 59.88 -26.53
C GLN A 277 18.95 60.23 -26.20
N GLN A 278 18.50 60.29 -24.93
CA GLN A 278 19.12 59.87 -23.63
C GLN A 278 18.07 59.73 -22.50
N HIS A 279 18.37 58.91 -21.47
CA HIS A 279 17.76 58.87 -20.11
C HIS A 279 16.23 58.56 -19.99
N THR A 280 15.70 57.86 -18.97
CA THR A 280 16.22 57.34 -17.68
C THR A 280 15.82 55.85 -17.46
N SER A 281 16.05 55.32 -16.23
CA SER A 281 15.54 54.03 -15.71
C SER A 281 16.11 52.75 -16.33
N LYS A 282 17.13 52.20 -15.66
CA LYS A 282 17.95 51.05 -16.08
C LYS A 282 17.41 49.73 -15.50
N VAL A 283 16.90 48.85 -16.36
CA VAL A 283 16.59 47.45 -15.99
C VAL A 283 17.89 46.64 -16.01
N GLN A 284 18.24 46.01 -14.88
CA GLN A 284 19.42 45.15 -14.75
C GLN A 284 19.19 43.76 -15.42
N PRO A 285 20.23 43.02 -15.83
CA PRO A 285 20.06 41.75 -16.53
C PRO A 285 19.58 40.62 -15.61
N ARG A 286 19.03 39.56 -16.21
CA ARG A 286 18.55 38.38 -15.49
C ARG A 286 19.73 37.60 -14.89
N ASN A 287 19.69 37.38 -13.58
CA ASN A 287 20.62 36.50 -12.88
C ASN A 287 20.07 35.06 -12.94
N ASP A 288 20.86 34.12 -13.44
CA ASP A 288 20.66 32.70 -13.12
C ASP A 288 21.08 32.48 -11.67
N SER A 289 20.12 32.07 -10.83
CA SER A 289 20.36 31.76 -9.42
C SER A 289 19.33 30.73 -8.97
N GLY A 290 19.75 29.46 -8.95
CA GLY A 290 18.90 28.36 -8.50
C GLY A 290 18.64 28.44 -7.00
N ASP A 291 17.38 28.39 -6.60
CA ASP A 291 16.96 28.38 -5.20
C ASP A 291 17.35 27.05 -4.53
N LEU A 292 18.48 27.04 -3.83
CA LEU A 292 19.00 25.87 -3.14
C LEU A 292 18.22 25.64 -1.85
N SER A 293 17.36 24.62 -1.88
CA SER A 293 16.45 24.26 -0.78
C SER A 293 17.16 24.17 0.57
N HIS A 294 16.50 24.65 1.63
CA HIS A 294 17.06 24.62 2.98
C HIS A 294 17.10 23.20 3.55
N VAL A 295 18.29 22.74 3.99
CA VAL A 295 18.54 21.35 4.39
C VAL A 295 19.48 21.23 5.61
N HIS A 296 19.27 20.20 6.43
CA HIS A 296 20.07 19.95 7.62
C HIS A 296 21.19 18.92 7.36
N GLY A 297 22.43 19.26 7.75
CA GLY A 297 23.57 18.35 7.63
C GLY A 297 23.40 17.06 8.45
N GLY A 298 23.72 15.93 7.85
CA GLY A 298 23.53 14.59 8.44
C GLY A 298 22.15 13.96 8.17
N SER A 299 21.13 14.77 7.85
CA SER A 299 19.81 14.28 7.44
C SER A 299 19.86 13.54 6.09
N PHE A 300 18.91 12.64 5.88
CA PHE A 300 18.79 11.89 4.62
C PHE A 300 18.44 12.80 3.43
N CYS A 301 18.80 12.36 2.24
CA CYS A 301 18.52 13.03 0.97
C CYS A 301 18.22 11.99 -0.12
N SER A 302 17.42 12.36 -1.12
CA SER A 302 16.92 11.42 -2.14
C SER A 302 17.87 11.25 -3.32
N ASP A 303 18.50 12.34 -3.77
CA ASP A 303 19.12 12.43 -5.09
C ASP A 303 20.63 12.72 -4.97
N THR A 304 21.47 11.73 -5.29
CA THR A 304 22.93 11.84 -5.23
C THR A 304 23.44 13.04 -6.04
N GLY A 305 24.25 13.89 -5.41
CA GLY A 305 24.79 15.10 -6.06
C GLY A 305 23.89 16.34 -5.99
N ALA A 306 22.64 16.22 -5.53
CA ALA A 306 21.78 17.39 -5.28
C ALA A 306 22.45 18.34 -4.27
N GLN A 307 22.18 19.64 -4.41
CA GLN A 307 22.68 20.70 -3.53
C GLN A 307 21.53 21.34 -2.73
N GLY A 308 21.84 21.79 -1.52
CA GLY A 308 20.93 22.54 -0.65
C GLY A 308 21.73 23.41 0.31
N VAL A 309 21.09 24.37 0.98
CA VAL A 309 21.77 25.31 1.89
C VAL A 309 21.38 25.02 3.33
N SER A 310 22.36 24.97 4.23
CA SER A 310 22.11 24.87 5.67
C SER A 310 21.66 26.20 6.28
N SER A 311 21.02 26.16 7.45
CA SER A 311 20.65 27.36 8.23
C SER A 311 21.83 28.26 8.67
N LYS A 312 23.07 27.89 8.32
CA LYS A 312 24.29 28.69 8.48
C LYS A 312 24.91 29.11 7.13
N GLY A 313 24.11 29.16 6.06
CA GLY A 313 24.54 29.54 4.71
C GLY A 313 25.50 28.57 4.01
N THR A 314 25.96 27.51 4.68
CA THR A 314 26.89 26.55 4.06
C THR A 314 26.13 25.66 3.09
N VAL A 315 26.57 25.60 1.83
CA VAL A 315 26.08 24.64 0.84
C VAL A 315 26.44 23.22 1.28
N LEU A 316 25.49 22.31 1.13
CA LEU A 316 25.61 20.89 1.39
C LEU A 316 25.25 20.12 0.12
N THR A 317 25.91 18.99 -0.11
CA THR A 317 25.64 18.07 -1.21
C THR A 317 25.14 16.73 -0.68
N CYS A 318 24.18 16.13 -1.37
CA CYS A 318 23.72 14.78 -1.09
C CYS A 318 24.79 13.75 -1.50
N LYS A 319 25.38 13.05 -0.51
CA LYS A 319 26.49 12.10 -0.69
C LYS A 319 26.24 10.82 0.13
N THR A 320 26.64 9.67 -0.38
CA THR A 320 26.57 8.40 0.37
C THR A 320 27.43 8.46 1.64
N ALA A 321 26.91 7.92 2.74
CA ALA A 321 27.60 7.80 4.03
C ALA A 321 28.09 6.38 4.31
N LYS A 322 28.85 6.19 5.41
CA LYS A 322 29.46 4.90 5.77
C LYS A 322 28.43 3.81 6.09
N ASP A 323 27.18 4.19 6.32
CA ASP A 323 26.01 3.32 6.49
C ASP A 323 25.33 2.93 5.16
N GLY A 324 25.93 3.28 4.02
CA GLY A 324 25.39 3.05 2.68
C GLY A 324 24.25 3.99 2.27
N ARG A 325 23.84 4.93 3.13
CA ARG A 325 22.66 5.78 2.90
C ARG A 325 23.06 7.17 2.40
N LEU A 326 22.21 7.78 1.57
CA LEU A 326 22.40 9.15 1.08
C LEU A 326 22.09 10.16 2.18
N ARG A 327 23.04 11.06 2.48
CA ARG A 327 22.91 12.12 3.51
C ARG A 327 23.48 13.44 3.04
N TRP A 328 22.93 14.54 3.53
CA TRP A 328 23.47 15.89 3.34
C TRP A 328 24.81 16.05 4.05
N LYS A 329 25.86 16.38 3.29
CA LYS A 329 27.22 16.61 3.80
C LYS A 329 27.83 17.88 3.19
N LYS A 330 28.89 18.39 3.82
CA LYS A 330 29.86 19.25 3.12
C LYS A 330 30.59 18.42 2.07
#